data_AF-A0A4V6PU02-F1
#
_entry.id   AF-A0A4V6PU02-F1
#
_cell.length_a   1.000
_cell.length_b   1.000
_cell.length_c   1.000
_cell.angle_alpha   90.00
_cell.angle_beta   90.00
_cell.angle_gamma   90.00
#
_symmetry.space_group_name_H-M   'P 1'
#
loop_
_entity.id
_entity.type
_entity.pdbx_description
1 polymer ?
#
loop_
_entity_poly.entity_id
_entity_poly.type
_entity_poly.pdbx_seq_one_letter_code
_entity_poly.pdbx_strand_id
1 'polypeptide(L)'
;MGNKLSGKDLIKLGFPKNNSINIALGQINRYRKREKKESILTEAKDVLLNPEKYEGNGTWGKVAEGLIKPVQVRMHQLKATRAPFTIFGENEIDQQAKFQLYDSLKLPVSVAGALMPDAHSGYGLPIGGVLATNNAVIPYGVGVDIGCRMSLSIFDLPASHFKGKEHQLEAILKDNTKFGMYETHASRVDHEVFYKSEFQDIPLLKNLLPKAYKQLGTSGGGNHFVEFGIAKIENPENEWKLEKGEYFAVLSHSGSRGLGANIAKHYTYLATKQCPLPKNVQHLAWLDLNTHDGQEYWMAMNLAGEYAKACHDDIHRRIAKAIGKRVVVTIENHHNFAWKEMINGQECIVHRKGATPAAEGQLGIIPGSMTAPGYIVKGKGNAASLNSASHGAGRLFSRAKCKSTFTQSEIKKVLKANDVTLIGGNIDEAPMAYKDITKVMANQADLVEVLGTFTPKIVRMDR
;
A
#
# COMPACT_ATOMS: atom_id res chain seq x y z
N MET A 1 33.45 28.24 -15.60
CA MET A 1 32.06 28.26 -15.11
C MET A 1 31.14 27.81 -16.25
N GLY A 2 30.81 26.51 -16.33
CA GLY A 2 30.15 25.94 -17.51
C GLY A 2 28.68 26.30 -17.62
N ASN A 3 28.33 27.02 -18.70
CA ASN A 3 27.06 27.02 -19.45
C ASN A 3 25.84 26.37 -18.78
N LYS A 4 25.31 26.98 -17.71
CA LYS A 4 24.04 26.53 -17.12
C LYS A 4 22.90 27.00 -18.02
N LEU A 5 22.04 26.09 -18.44
CA LEU A 5 20.83 26.40 -19.20
C LEU A 5 19.94 27.34 -18.38
N SER A 6 19.49 28.44 -18.99
CA SER A 6 18.67 29.48 -18.36
C SER A 6 17.32 29.60 -19.05
N GLY A 7 16.34 30.20 -18.36
CA GLY A 7 15.02 30.46 -18.96
C GLY A 7 15.08 31.33 -20.20
N LYS A 8 16.07 32.24 -20.28
CA LYS A 8 16.30 33.05 -21.47
C LYS A 8 16.66 32.19 -22.69
N ASP A 9 17.37 31.08 -22.49
CA ASP A 9 17.72 30.16 -23.58
C ASP A 9 16.47 29.45 -24.12
N LEU A 10 15.57 29.01 -23.25
CA LEU A 10 14.30 28.36 -23.64
C LEU A 10 13.33 29.35 -24.30
N ILE A 11 13.25 30.58 -23.80
CA ILE A 11 12.46 31.65 -24.44
C ILE A 11 12.98 31.91 -25.86
N LYS A 12 14.31 31.90 -26.06
CA LYS A 12 14.94 32.08 -27.38
C LYS A 12 14.61 30.94 -28.34
N LEU A 13 14.36 29.73 -27.83
CA LEU A 13 13.90 28.60 -28.65
C LEU A 13 12.41 28.69 -29.04
N GLY A 14 11.63 29.54 -28.36
CA GLY A 14 10.20 29.74 -28.64
C GLY A 14 9.26 29.16 -27.59
N PHE A 15 9.76 28.75 -26.41
CA PHE A 15 8.91 28.27 -25.34
C PHE A 15 7.92 29.36 -24.88
N PRO A 16 6.65 29.00 -24.61
CA PRO A 16 5.66 29.95 -24.12
C PRO A 16 6.07 30.46 -22.74
N LYS A 17 5.85 31.76 -22.49
CA LYS A 17 6.14 32.43 -21.20
C LYS A 17 5.14 32.06 -20.11
N ASN A 18 4.89 30.76 -19.94
CA ASN A 18 4.04 30.18 -18.92
C ASN A 18 4.88 29.23 -18.03
N ASN A 19 4.22 28.39 -17.24
CA ASN A 19 4.91 27.50 -16.31
C ASN A 19 5.80 26.43 -16.99
N SER A 20 5.66 26.21 -18.31
CA SER A 20 6.48 25.24 -19.08
C SER A 20 7.98 25.52 -19.01
N ILE A 21 8.39 26.79 -18.94
CA ILE A 21 9.81 27.18 -18.80
C ILE A 21 10.33 26.77 -17.42
N ASN A 22 9.57 27.05 -16.35
CA ASN A 22 9.98 26.69 -15.00
C ASN A 22 9.99 25.18 -14.81
N ILE A 23 9.04 24.48 -15.42
CA ILE A 23 9.00 23.02 -15.49
C ILE A 23 10.25 22.51 -16.21
N ALA A 24 10.53 22.99 -17.43
CA ALA A 24 11.69 22.57 -18.21
C ALA A 24 13.01 22.84 -17.49
N LEU A 25 13.20 24.04 -16.93
CA LEU A 25 14.40 24.36 -16.15
C LEU A 25 14.51 23.51 -14.89
N GLY A 26 13.39 23.21 -14.22
CA GLY A 26 13.35 22.35 -13.06
C GLY A 26 13.75 20.92 -13.42
N GLN A 27 13.18 20.37 -14.49
CA GLN A 27 13.46 19.04 -15.04
C GLN A 27 14.94 18.92 -15.45
N ILE A 28 15.44 19.87 -16.25
CA ILE A 28 16.82 19.91 -16.73
C ILE A 28 17.81 20.08 -15.57
N ASN A 29 17.56 21.02 -14.65
CA ASN A 29 18.41 21.21 -13.48
C ASN A 29 18.36 20.01 -12.53
N ARG A 30 17.30 19.21 -12.53
CA ARG A 30 17.19 18.05 -11.64
C ARG A 30 17.81 16.81 -12.27
N TYR A 31 17.66 16.61 -13.58
CA TYR A 31 17.94 15.33 -14.25
C TYR A 31 19.12 15.37 -15.22
N ARG A 32 19.49 16.53 -15.74
CA ARG A 32 20.51 16.67 -16.79
C ARG A 32 21.64 17.62 -16.42
N LYS A 33 21.96 17.75 -15.11
CA LYS A 33 23.01 18.66 -14.59
C LYS A 33 24.39 18.46 -15.23
N ARG A 34 24.70 17.25 -15.69
CA ARG A 34 26.03 16.87 -16.20
C ARG A 34 26.10 16.86 -17.73
N GLU A 35 24.99 17.12 -18.42
CA GLU A 35 24.93 17.08 -19.87
C GLU A 35 25.29 18.44 -20.49
N LYS A 36 25.78 18.41 -21.73
CA LYS A 36 26.17 19.63 -22.45
C LYS A 36 24.93 20.46 -22.78
N LYS A 37 25.00 21.77 -22.52
CA LYS A 37 23.92 22.74 -22.80
C LYS A 37 23.40 22.67 -24.22
N GLU A 38 24.28 22.52 -25.21
CA GLU A 38 23.92 22.41 -26.64
C GLU A 38 23.05 21.18 -26.91
N SER A 39 23.38 20.02 -26.33
CA SER A 39 22.60 18.79 -26.47
C SER A 39 21.18 18.98 -25.91
N ILE A 40 21.08 19.60 -24.73
CA ILE A 40 19.79 19.87 -24.08
C ILE A 40 18.95 20.86 -24.91
N LEU A 41 19.58 21.88 -25.51
CA LEU A 41 18.87 22.86 -26.34
C LEU A 41 18.34 22.25 -27.64
N THR A 42 19.10 21.36 -28.28
CA THR A 42 18.65 20.66 -29.49
C THR A 42 17.41 19.83 -29.19
N GLU A 43 17.41 19.08 -28.09
CA GLU A 43 16.27 18.25 -27.71
C GLU A 43 15.09 19.09 -27.22
N ALA A 44 15.33 20.14 -26.43
CA ALA A 44 14.28 21.08 -26.03
C ALA A 44 13.59 21.72 -27.24
N LYS A 45 14.33 21.98 -28.32
CA LYS A 45 13.78 22.48 -29.58
C LYS A 45 12.88 21.43 -30.25
N ASP A 46 13.27 20.16 -30.25
CA ASP A 46 12.42 19.10 -30.80
C ASP A 46 11.16 18.89 -29.95
N VAL A 47 11.27 18.96 -28.62
CA VAL A 47 10.12 18.93 -27.69
C VAL A 47 9.16 20.10 -27.96
N LEU A 48 9.68 21.30 -28.25
CA LEU A 48 8.85 22.44 -28.57
C LEU A 48 8.11 22.29 -29.91
N LEU A 49 8.78 21.74 -30.92
CA LEU A 49 8.24 21.58 -32.27
C LEU A 49 7.32 20.38 -32.40
N ASN A 50 7.62 19.31 -31.66
CA ASN A 50 6.94 18.02 -31.73
C ASN A 50 6.58 17.51 -30.32
N PRO A 51 5.85 18.27 -29.50
CA PRO A 51 5.59 17.90 -28.10
C PRO A 51 4.86 16.55 -27.98
N GLU A 52 4.01 16.22 -28.94
CA GLU A 52 3.28 14.95 -29.04
C GLU A 52 4.21 13.71 -28.99
N LYS A 53 5.45 13.81 -29.54
CA LYS A 53 6.42 12.70 -29.53
C LYS A 53 6.99 12.40 -28.14
N TYR A 54 6.85 13.34 -27.22
CA TYR A 54 7.43 13.31 -25.88
C TYR A 54 6.38 13.08 -24.80
N GLU A 55 5.12 12.82 -25.15
CA GLU A 55 4.12 12.36 -24.19
C GLU A 55 4.61 11.11 -23.46
N GLY A 56 4.43 11.06 -22.14
CA GLY A 56 4.91 9.95 -21.31
C GLY A 56 6.44 9.88 -21.10
N ASN A 57 7.25 10.76 -21.70
CA ASN A 57 8.70 10.75 -21.50
C ASN A 57 9.09 11.16 -20.06
N GLY A 58 9.95 10.38 -19.39
CA GLY A 58 10.33 10.62 -18.00
C GLY A 58 11.11 11.91 -17.68
N THR A 59 11.61 12.62 -18.70
CA THR A 59 12.31 13.91 -18.53
C THR A 59 11.57 15.09 -19.19
N TRP A 60 11.04 14.90 -20.40
CA TRP A 60 10.39 15.94 -21.18
C TRP A 60 8.86 15.86 -21.17
N GLY A 61 8.25 14.78 -20.67
CA GLY A 61 6.80 14.58 -20.71
C GLY A 61 6.03 15.72 -20.05
N LYS A 62 6.49 16.17 -18.86
CA LYS A 62 5.88 17.34 -18.18
C LYS A 62 5.98 18.64 -18.97
N VAL A 63 7.07 18.79 -19.73
CA VAL A 63 7.30 19.97 -20.57
C VAL A 63 6.39 19.90 -21.78
N ALA A 64 6.36 18.75 -22.47
CA ALA A 64 5.49 18.47 -23.61
C ALA A 64 4.01 18.68 -23.25
N GLU A 65 3.54 18.11 -22.14
CA GLU A 65 2.16 18.30 -21.67
C GLU A 65 1.85 19.78 -21.43
N GLY A 66 2.74 20.51 -20.75
CA GLY A 66 2.57 21.95 -20.52
C GLY A 66 2.56 22.80 -21.79
N LEU A 67 3.06 22.26 -22.92
CA LEU A 67 2.98 22.87 -24.25
C LEU A 67 1.67 22.50 -24.97
N ILE A 68 1.18 21.27 -24.85
CA ILE A 68 -0.03 20.78 -25.53
C ILE A 68 -1.29 21.21 -24.78
N LYS A 69 -1.36 20.95 -23.47
CA LYS A 69 -2.52 21.20 -22.59
C LYS A 69 -2.04 21.68 -21.21
N PRO A 70 -1.94 23.00 -20.97
CA PRO A 70 -1.50 23.50 -19.67
C PRO A 70 -2.48 23.09 -18.56
N VAL A 71 -1.94 22.49 -17.48
CA VAL A 71 -2.72 22.12 -16.29
C VAL A 71 -3.41 23.36 -15.72
N GLN A 72 -4.75 23.36 -15.75
CA GLN A 72 -5.56 24.45 -15.20
C GLN A 72 -5.73 24.27 -13.68
N VAL A 73 -4.93 24.99 -12.90
CA VAL A 73 -5.04 24.99 -11.44
C VAL A 73 -6.20 25.91 -11.04
N ARG A 74 -7.31 25.33 -10.61
CA ARG A 74 -8.47 26.04 -10.09
C ARG A 74 -9.00 25.40 -8.82
N MET A 75 -9.60 26.20 -7.95
CA MET A 75 -10.27 25.69 -6.76
C MET A 75 -11.47 24.84 -7.17
N HIS A 76 -11.47 23.56 -6.77
CA HIS A 76 -12.57 22.66 -7.01
C HIS A 76 -13.64 22.79 -5.91
N GLN A 77 -14.90 22.82 -6.32
CA GLN A 77 -16.04 22.79 -5.40
C GLN A 77 -16.46 21.34 -5.13
N LEU A 78 -16.94 21.10 -3.91
CA LEU A 78 -17.54 19.82 -3.55
C LEU A 78 -18.95 19.70 -4.12
N LYS A 79 -19.33 18.49 -4.50
CA LYS A 79 -20.71 18.16 -4.86
C LYS A 79 -21.62 18.36 -3.64
N ALA A 80 -22.84 18.84 -3.88
CA ALA A 80 -23.86 18.97 -2.84
C ALA A 80 -24.31 17.60 -2.32
N THR A 81 -24.38 16.61 -3.21
CA THR A 81 -24.73 15.22 -2.92
C THR A 81 -23.51 14.32 -2.93
N ARG A 82 -23.57 13.22 -2.17
CA ARG A 82 -22.54 12.19 -2.14
C ARG A 82 -22.72 11.26 -3.35
N ALA A 83 -21.61 10.73 -3.87
CA ALA A 83 -21.65 9.55 -4.73
C ALA A 83 -22.31 8.36 -3.99
N PRO A 84 -22.95 7.40 -4.71
CA PRO A 84 -23.53 6.20 -4.13
C PRO A 84 -22.53 5.41 -3.27
N PHE A 85 -22.98 4.87 -2.15
CA PHE A 85 -22.11 4.10 -1.26
C PHE A 85 -22.86 3.10 -0.38
N THR A 86 -22.12 2.15 0.17
CA THR A 86 -22.62 1.15 1.13
C THR A 86 -21.71 1.09 2.36
N ILE A 87 -22.28 0.94 3.55
CA ILE A 87 -21.52 0.72 4.79
C ILE A 87 -21.87 -0.66 5.32
N PHE A 88 -20.85 -1.47 5.60
CA PHE A 88 -20.97 -2.79 6.19
C PHE A 88 -20.61 -2.71 7.68
N GLY A 89 -21.46 -3.28 8.55
CA GLY A 89 -21.24 -3.23 10.00
C GLY A 89 -21.34 -1.83 10.61
N GLU A 90 -22.26 -0.98 10.13
CA GLU A 90 -22.34 0.45 10.47
C GLU A 90 -22.33 0.77 11.98
N ASN A 91 -22.95 -0.10 12.79
CA ASN A 91 -23.05 0.07 14.24
C ASN A 91 -21.70 -0.07 14.97
N GLU A 92 -20.71 -0.71 14.33
CA GLU A 92 -19.37 -0.95 14.89
C GLU A 92 -18.33 0.09 14.38
N ILE A 93 -18.78 1.12 13.65
CA ILE A 93 -17.93 2.13 13.01
C ILE A 93 -18.17 3.50 13.63
N ASP A 94 -17.08 4.15 14.05
CA ASP A 94 -17.12 5.48 14.65
C ASP A 94 -17.57 6.56 13.66
N GLN A 95 -18.18 7.62 14.17
CA GLN A 95 -18.74 8.70 13.33
C GLN A 95 -17.66 9.44 12.55
N GLN A 96 -16.43 9.56 13.07
CA GLN A 96 -15.35 10.27 12.40
C GLN A 96 -14.93 9.52 11.13
N ALA A 97 -14.81 8.19 11.18
CA ALA A 97 -14.55 7.36 10.01
C ALA A 97 -15.64 7.52 8.94
N LYS A 98 -16.92 7.54 9.36
CA LYS A 98 -18.05 7.76 8.45
C LYS A 98 -18.00 9.15 7.80
N PHE A 99 -17.71 10.20 8.56
CA PHE A 99 -17.56 11.55 8.03
C PHE A 99 -16.39 11.67 7.04
N GLN A 100 -15.27 10.97 7.27
CA GLN A 100 -14.15 10.93 6.31
C GLN A 100 -14.57 10.32 4.96
N LEU A 101 -15.36 9.24 4.98
CA LEU A 101 -15.93 8.69 3.74
C LEU A 101 -16.92 9.67 3.09
N TYR A 102 -17.80 10.28 3.87
CA TYR A 102 -18.80 11.21 3.34
C TYR A 102 -18.18 12.42 2.65
N ASP A 103 -17.09 12.94 3.19
CA ASP A 103 -16.34 14.04 2.58
C ASP A 103 -15.66 13.60 1.28
N SER A 104 -15.10 12.39 1.22
CA SER A 104 -14.49 11.87 -0.01
C SER A 104 -15.52 11.59 -1.11
N LEU A 105 -16.73 11.14 -0.74
CA LEU A 105 -17.83 10.92 -1.70
C LEU A 105 -18.38 12.21 -2.33
N LYS A 106 -18.06 13.39 -1.76
CA LYS A 106 -18.44 14.69 -2.32
C LYS A 106 -17.43 15.25 -3.32
N LEU A 107 -16.28 14.61 -3.53
CA LEU A 107 -15.33 15.09 -4.53
C LEU A 107 -15.97 15.03 -5.93
N PRO A 108 -15.64 15.97 -6.82
CA PRO A 108 -16.21 15.99 -8.17
C PRO A 108 -15.87 14.71 -8.97
N VAL A 109 -14.73 14.09 -8.67
CA VAL A 109 -14.25 12.85 -9.30
C VAL A 109 -14.85 11.57 -8.71
N SER A 110 -15.54 11.62 -7.57
CA SER A 110 -16.07 10.42 -6.91
C SER A 110 -17.24 9.83 -7.68
N VAL A 111 -17.20 8.50 -7.86
CA VAL A 111 -18.18 7.69 -8.61
C VAL A 111 -18.98 6.78 -7.68
N ALA A 112 -18.31 6.08 -6.77
CA ALA A 112 -18.95 5.22 -5.76
C ALA A 112 -18.01 5.01 -4.56
N GLY A 113 -18.51 4.50 -3.45
CA GLY A 113 -17.64 4.07 -2.35
C GLY A 113 -18.23 2.98 -1.47
N ALA A 114 -17.41 2.44 -0.58
CA ALA A 114 -17.84 1.50 0.44
C ALA A 114 -17.04 1.68 1.73
N LEU A 115 -17.60 1.25 2.84
CA LEU A 115 -16.92 1.22 4.14
C LEU A 115 -17.01 -0.18 4.75
N MET A 116 -15.86 -0.75 5.07
CA MET A 116 -15.75 -2.11 5.60
C MET A 116 -15.96 -2.14 7.14
N PRO A 117 -16.34 -3.28 7.73
CA PRO A 117 -16.65 -3.34 9.18
C PRO A 117 -15.49 -3.01 10.13
N ASP A 118 -14.25 -3.22 9.69
CA ASP A 118 -13.01 -2.85 10.40
C ASP A 118 -12.69 -1.35 10.35
N ALA A 119 -13.56 -0.55 9.73
CA ALA A 119 -13.27 0.85 9.49
C ALA A 119 -13.07 1.67 10.76
N HIS A 120 -12.11 2.59 10.69
CA HIS A 120 -11.79 3.52 11.77
C HIS A 120 -11.11 4.77 11.21
N SER A 121 -11.13 5.84 11.98
CA SER A 121 -10.58 7.13 11.55
C SER A 121 -9.10 7.00 11.14
N GLY A 122 -8.78 7.56 9.97
CA GLY A 122 -7.43 7.57 9.40
C GLY A 122 -7.02 8.97 8.94
N TYR A 123 -6.14 9.03 7.95
CA TYR A 123 -5.77 10.28 7.27
C TYR A 123 -6.10 10.13 5.78
N GLY A 124 -6.84 11.02 5.12
CA GLY A 124 -7.34 10.73 3.77
C GLY A 124 -8.65 9.97 3.85
N LEU A 125 -8.73 8.87 3.10
CA LEU A 125 -9.80 7.90 3.32
C LEU A 125 -9.70 7.33 4.75
N PRO A 126 -10.85 6.98 5.37
CA PRO A 126 -10.81 6.18 6.58
C PRO A 126 -10.10 4.85 6.27
N ILE A 127 -9.44 4.27 7.27
CA ILE A 127 -8.97 2.89 7.15
C ILE A 127 -10.23 2.02 7.10
N GLY A 128 -10.28 1.00 6.24
CA GLY A 128 -11.52 0.29 5.87
C GLY A 128 -12.30 0.97 4.73
N GLY A 129 -11.79 2.06 4.15
CA GLY A 129 -12.47 2.83 3.12
C GLY A 129 -12.14 2.36 1.70
N VAL A 130 -13.17 2.31 0.85
CA VAL A 130 -13.06 2.09 -0.60
C VAL A 130 -13.69 3.25 -1.35
N LEU A 131 -12.99 3.81 -2.33
CA LEU A 131 -13.49 4.92 -3.15
C LEU A 131 -13.16 4.70 -4.62
N ALA A 132 -14.19 4.61 -5.46
CA ALA A 132 -14.07 4.66 -6.91
C ALA A 132 -14.12 6.10 -7.42
N THR A 133 -13.17 6.47 -8.27
CA THR A 133 -13.08 7.80 -8.89
C THR A 133 -12.97 7.69 -10.41
N ASN A 134 -13.44 8.73 -11.12
CA ASN A 134 -13.32 8.83 -12.56
C ASN A 134 -11.95 9.39 -12.96
N ASN A 135 -11.11 8.54 -13.57
CA ASN A 135 -9.80 8.89 -14.13
C ASN A 135 -8.88 9.74 -13.22
N ALA A 136 -8.99 9.57 -11.92
CA ALA A 136 -8.29 10.40 -10.94
C ALA A 136 -7.73 9.52 -9.84
N VAL A 137 -6.46 9.70 -9.50
CA VAL A 137 -5.80 8.94 -8.43
C VAL A 137 -5.49 9.88 -7.26
N ILE A 138 -5.89 9.49 -6.04
CA ILE A 138 -5.70 10.24 -4.80
C ILE A 138 -4.55 9.58 -4.03
N PRO A 139 -3.34 10.19 -3.97
CA PRO A 139 -2.19 9.56 -3.31
C PRO A 139 -2.44 9.20 -1.85
N TYR A 140 -3.12 10.07 -1.09
CA TYR A 140 -3.49 9.75 0.29
C TYR A 140 -4.65 8.76 0.43
N GLY A 141 -5.47 8.60 -0.62
CA GLY A 141 -6.48 7.56 -0.74
C GLY A 141 -5.86 6.18 -0.88
N VAL A 142 -4.68 6.07 -1.50
CA VAL A 142 -3.85 4.86 -1.47
C VAL A 142 -3.20 4.67 -0.09
N GLY A 143 -2.65 5.75 0.46
CA GLY A 143 -1.95 5.74 1.74
C GLY A 143 -0.44 5.89 1.62
N VAL A 144 0.23 6.06 2.76
CA VAL A 144 1.67 6.33 2.81
C VAL A 144 2.53 5.09 2.65
N ASP A 145 2.01 3.92 3.01
CA ASP A 145 2.65 2.64 2.79
C ASP A 145 1.99 1.94 1.60
N ILE A 146 2.37 2.38 0.41
CA ILE A 146 1.84 1.90 -0.86
C ILE A 146 2.12 0.40 -0.98
N GLY A 147 1.11 -0.39 -1.35
CA GLY A 147 1.27 -1.82 -1.55
C GLY A 147 1.49 -2.62 -0.27
N CYS A 148 1.21 -2.02 0.90
CA CYS A 148 1.12 -2.76 2.16
C CYS A 148 0.18 -3.95 1.98
N ARG A 149 0.66 -5.13 2.37
CA ARG A 149 0.03 -6.42 2.07
C ARG A 149 0.28 -7.44 3.17
N MET A 150 -0.57 -8.45 3.13
CA MET A 150 -0.40 -9.69 3.88
C MET A 150 0.13 -10.78 2.94
N SER A 151 0.95 -11.68 3.48
CA SER A 151 1.37 -12.89 2.79
C SER A 151 1.51 -14.05 3.76
N LEU A 152 0.67 -15.08 3.56
CA LEU A 152 0.62 -16.33 4.31
C LEU A 152 1.29 -17.44 3.48
N SER A 153 2.30 -18.09 4.05
CA SER A 153 2.90 -19.31 3.50
C SER A 153 2.55 -20.50 4.39
N ILE A 154 1.95 -21.53 3.81
CA ILE A 154 1.59 -22.79 4.50
C ILE A 154 2.59 -23.88 4.08
N PHE A 155 3.07 -24.64 5.06
CA PHE A 155 4.01 -25.74 4.85
C PHE A 155 3.29 -27.07 5.06
N ASP A 156 3.73 -28.13 4.35
CA ASP A 156 3.33 -29.50 4.64
C ASP A 156 4.07 -30.01 5.90
N LEU A 157 3.66 -29.43 7.03
CA LEU A 157 4.17 -29.70 8.37
C LEU A 157 2.98 -29.63 9.32
N PRO A 158 2.80 -30.63 10.20
CA PRO A 158 1.71 -30.59 11.16
C PRO A 158 1.91 -29.47 12.18
N ALA A 159 0.82 -28.97 12.78
CA ALA A 159 0.87 -28.01 13.89
C ALA A 159 1.75 -28.47 15.06
N SER A 160 1.94 -29.78 15.26
CA SER A 160 2.86 -30.33 16.26
C SER A 160 4.33 -29.98 16.00
N HIS A 161 4.69 -29.42 14.84
CA HIS A 161 6.05 -28.95 14.54
C HIS A 161 6.55 -27.89 15.53
N PHE A 162 5.66 -27.15 16.18
CA PHE A 162 6.05 -26.19 17.22
C PHE A 162 6.65 -26.87 18.47
N LYS A 163 6.17 -28.07 18.82
CA LYS A 163 6.49 -28.74 20.09
C LYS A 163 7.99 -29.01 20.20
N GLY A 164 8.64 -28.39 21.18
CA GLY A 164 10.07 -28.57 21.46
C GLY A 164 10.99 -27.83 20.49
N LYS A 165 10.44 -26.95 19.63
CA LYS A 165 11.20 -26.13 18.66
C LYS A 165 10.99 -24.63 18.84
N GLU A 166 10.33 -24.21 19.91
CA GLU A 166 9.94 -22.83 20.17
C GLU A 166 11.17 -21.90 20.12
N HIS A 167 12.24 -22.25 20.83
CA HIS A 167 13.49 -21.49 20.81
C HIS A 167 14.17 -21.46 19.43
N GLN A 168 14.12 -22.56 18.68
CA GLN A 168 14.67 -22.62 17.32
C GLN A 168 13.89 -21.70 16.38
N LEU A 169 12.56 -21.72 16.45
CA LEU A 169 11.68 -20.90 15.64
C LEU A 169 11.81 -19.41 15.98
N GLU A 170 11.93 -19.07 17.26
CA GLU A 170 12.27 -17.71 17.68
C GLU A 170 13.59 -17.22 17.08
N ALA A 171 14.63 -18.07 17.09
CA ALA A 171 15.92 -17.76 16.49
C ALA A 171 15.81 -17.58 14.97
N ILE A 172 15.07 -18.46 14.28
CA ILE A 172 14.79 -18.33 12.84
C ILE A 172 14.14 -16.99 12.53
N LEU A 173 13.12 -16.56 13.29
CA LEU A 173 12.53 -15.23 13.10
C LEU A 173 13.57 -14.14 13.31
N LYS A 174 14.33 -14.17 14.42
CA LYS A 174 15.36 -13.16 14.76
C LYS A 174 16.43 -13.01 13.66
N ASP A 175 16.85 -14.11 13.08
CA ASP A 175 17.96 -14.14 12.13
C ASP A 175 17.52 -13.81 10.70
N ASN A 176 16.30 -14.22 10.31
CA ASN A 176 15.84 -14.17 8.92
C ASN A 176 14.87 -13.02 8.62
N THR A 177 14.51 -12.20 9.61
CA THR A 177 13.68 -11.00 9.40
C THR A 177 14.37 -9.76 9.96
N LYS A 178 13.99 -8.58 9.45
CA LYS A 178 14.64 -7.30 9.74
C LYS A 178 13.59 -6.21 9.92
N PHE A 179 13.69 -5.44 10.99
CA PHE A 179 12.68 -4.47 11.41
C PHE A 179 13.26 -3.06 11.60
N GLY A 180 12.37 -2.08 11.69
CA GLY A 180 12.71 -0.68 11.87
C GLY A 180 13.25 0.01 10.61
N MET A 181 13.87 1.16 10.84
CA MET A 181 14.32 2.07 9.77
C MET A 181 15.71 1.72 9.23
N TYR A 182 16.57 1.12 10.07
CA TYR A 182 18.00 0.99 9.81
C TYR A 182 18.49 -0.45 9.65
N GLU A 183 17.72 -1.44 10.16
CA GLU A 183 18.09 -2.85 10.05
C GLU A 183 17.88 -3.35 8.62
N THR A 184 18.89 -4.01 8.05
CA THR A 184 18.85 -4.56 6.69
C THR A 184 19.59 -5.89 6.63
N HIS A 185 19.26 -6.74 5.67
CA HIS A 185 19.95 -8.01 5.47
C HIS A 185 21.41 -7.80 5.05
N ALA A 186 22.32 -8.58 5.64
CA ALA A 186 23.73 -8.57 5.25
C ALA A 186 23.92 -9.15 3.84
N SER A 187 23.32 -10.32 3.59
CA SER A 187 23.25 -10.92 2.26
C SER A 187 22.09 -10.31 1.48
N ARG A 188 22.44 -9.56 0.43
CA ARG A 188 21.50 -8.93 -0.48
C ARG A 188 21.17 -9.90 -1.61
N VAL A 189 19.91 -9.87 -2.02
CA VAL A 189 19.37 -10.72 -3.07
C VAL A 189 19.00 -9.82 -4.23
N ASP A 190 19.38 -10.25 -5.42
CA ASP A 190 18.96 -9.59 -6.64
C ASP A 190 17.53 -10.03 -7.01
N HIS A 191 16.78 -9.15 -7.67
CA HIS A 191 15.37 -9.38 -7.98
C HIS A 191 14.98 -8.62 -9.24
N GLU A 192 14.11 -9.21 -10.07
CA GLU A 192 13.66 -8.65 -11.36
C GLU A 192 13.10 -7.21 -11.24
N VAL A 193 12.50 -6.89 -10.09
CA VAL A 193 11.92 -5.58 -9.79
C VAL A 193 12.93 -4.43 -9.93
N PHE A 194 14.23 -4.67 -9.74
CA PHE A 194 15.26 -3.63 -9.86
C PHE A 194 15.58 -3.26 -11.32
N TYR A 195 15.15 -4.08 -12.28
CA TYR A 195 15.37 -3.89 -13.70
C TYR A 195 14.17 -3.25 -14.42
N LYS A 196 13.11 -2.95 -13.68
CA LYS A 196 11.94 -2.22 -14.16
C LYS A 196 12.35 -0.84 -14.67
N SER A 197 11.88 -0.47 -15.86
CA SER A 197 12.36 0.75 -16.56
C SER A 197 12.03 2.02 -15.78
N GLU A 198 10.99 1.99 -14.95
CA GLU A 198 10.57 3.05 -14.04
C GLU A 198 11.71 3.50 -13.10
N PHE A 199 12.61 2.60 -12.68
CA PHE A 199 13.78 2.98 -11.90
C PHE A 199 14.81 3.79 -12.70
N GLN A 200 14.79 3.71 -14.03
CA GLN A 200 15.63 4.54 -14.91
C GLN A 200 14.91 5.80 -15.36
N ASP A 201 13.64 5.66 -15.72
CA ASP A 201 12.84 6.67 -16.39
C ASP A 201 12.25 7.69 -15.41
N ILE A 202 11.86 7.24 -14.20
CA ILE A 202 11.28 8.10 -13.17
C ILE A 202 12.37 8.52 -12.21
N PRO A 203 12.78 9.80 -12.19
CA PRO A 203 14.00 10.15 -11.49
C PRO A 203 13.90 10.13 -9.96
N LEU A 204 12.70 10.29 -9.42
CA LEU A 204 12.46 10.01 -8.00
C LEU A 204 12.87 8.57 -7.68
N LEU A 205 12.42 7.61 -8.49
CA LEU A 205 12.67 6.18 -8.28
C LEU A 205 14.14 5.85 -8.51
N LYS A 206 14.78 6.44 -9.53
CA LYS A 206 16.22 6.32 -9.77
C LYS A 206 17.07 6.65 -8.53
N ASN A 207 16.72 7.72 -7.83
CA ASN A 207 17.40 8.12 -6.59
C ASN A 207 17.06 7.20 -5.41
N LEU A 208 15.90 6.54 -5.44
CA LEU A 208 15.47 5.59 -4.42
C LEU A 208 15.97 4.17 -4.66
N LEU A 209 16.45 3.82 -5.86
CA LEU A 209 16.91 2.46 -6.20
C LEU A 209 17.96 1.92 -5.23
N PRO A 210 19.04 2.64 -4.86
CA PRO A 210 20.01 2.14 -3.88
C PRO A 210 19.39 1.85 -2.50
N LYS A 211 18.40 2.66 -2.11
CA LYS A 211 17.67 2.47 -0.86
C LYS A 211 16.74 1.26 -0.95
N ALA A 212 16.02 1.09 -2.05
CA ALA A 212 15.17 -0.07 -2.31
C ALA A 212 16.00 -1.36 -2.32
N TYR A 213 17.18 -1.36 -2.96
CA TYR A 213 18.10 -2.49 -2.94
C TYR A 213 18.54 -2.84 -1.51
N LYS A 214 18.82 -1.83 -0.66
CA LYS A 214 19.21 -2.04 0.73
C LYS A 214 18.06 -2.58 1.60
N GLN A 215 16.82 -2.18 1.32
CA GLN A 215 15.65 -2.48 2.15
C GLN A 215 14.86 -3.73 1.71
N LEU A 216 15.23 -4.37 0.60
CA LEU A 216 14.55 -5.57 0.12
C LEU A 216 14.55 -6.66 1.19
N GLY A 217 13.39 -7.29 1.38
CA GLY A 217 13.21 -8.39 2.35
C GLY A 217 13.16 -7.94 3.81
N THR A 218 13.07 -6.64 4.08
CA THR A 218 12.87 -6.11 5.44
C THR A 218 11.38 -5.88 5.70
N SER A 219 10.93 -6.09 6.94
CA SER A 219 9.53 -5.91 7.34
C SER A 219 9.24 -4.47 7.74
N GLY A 220 10.18 -3.79 8.39
CA GLY A 220 10.00 -2.41 8.82
C GLY A 220 9.46 -2.18 10.20
N GLY A 221 8.73 -1.08 10.40
CA GLY A 221 8.21 -0.66 11.69
C GLY A 221 6.73 -0.33 11.64
N GLY A 222 6.16 0.13 12.75
CA GLY A 222 4.73 0.34 12.89
C GLY A 222 4.00 -0.98 13.19
N ASN A 223 2.90 -1.24 12.48
CA ASN A 223 2.08 -2.45 12.64
C ASN A 223 2.57 -3.65 11.82
N HIS A 224 3.78 -3.57 11.25
CA HIS A 224 4.37 -4.64 10.46
C HIS A 224 4.88 -5.76 11.36
N PHE A 225 4.71 -7.01 10.91
CA PHE A 225 5.09 -8.19 11.66
C PHE A 225 5.48 -9.34 10.74
N VAL A 226 6.17 -10.32 11.32
CA VAL A 226 6.31 -11.67 10.76
C VAL A 226 6.08 -12.64 11.90
N GLU A 227 5.20 -13.60 11.69
CA GLU A 227 4.77 -14.51 12.73
C GLU A 227 4.68 -15.95 12.24
N PHE A 228 5.08 -16.86 13.12
CA PHE A 228 4.75 -18.27 12.99
C PHE A 228 3.43 -18.54 13.69
N GLY A 229 2.60 -19.35 13.06
CA GLY A 229 1.32 -19.76 13.62
C GLY A 229 0.81 -21.06 13.02
N ILE A 230 -0.44 -21.36 13.34
CA ILE A 230 -1.14 -22.56 12.90
C ILE A 230 -2.20 -22.13 11.88
N ALA A 231 -2.09 -22.61 10.65
CA ALA A 231 -3.14 -22.50 9.64
C ALA A 231 -4.05 -23.72 9.75
N LYS A 232 -5.28 -23.50 10.22
CA LYS A 232 -6.35 -24.50 10.22
C LYS A 232 -7.14 -24.37 8.93
N ILE A 233 -7.07 -25.38 8.07
CA ILE A 233 -7.83 -25.45 6.82
C ILE A 233 -9.10 -26.24 7.08
N GLU A 234 -10.25 -25.62 6.81
CA GLU A 234 -11.56 -26.26 6.98
C GLU A 234 -12.17 -26.64 5.64
N ASN A 235 -12.07 -25.74 4.65
CA ASN A 235 -12.53 -25.93 3.27
C ASN A 235 -11.32 -25.75 2.33
N PRO A 236 -10.56 -26.82 2.05
CA PRO A 236 -9.40 -26.73 1.15
C PRO A 236 -9.85 -26.47 -0.29
N GLU A 237 -9.11 -25.64 -1.01
CA GLU A 237 -9.25 -25.51 -2.46
C GLU A 237 -8.51 -26.66 -3.16
N ASN A 238 -9.09 -27.19 -4.24
CA ASN A 238 -8.56 -28.38 -4.94
C ASN A 238 -7.10 -28.22 -5.41
N GLU A 239 -6.68 -27.00 -5.72
CA GLU A 239 -5.33 -26.69 -6.19
C GLU A 239 -4.26 -26.70 -5.08
N TRP A 240 -4.65 -26.58 -3.81
CA TRP A 240 -3.71 -26.47 -2.69
C TRP A 240 -2.97 -27.78 -2.39
N LYS A 241 -3.53 -28.93 -2.80
CA LYS A 241 -3.03 -30.27 -2.45
C LYS A 241 -2.83 -30.45 -0.93
N LEU A 242 -3.67 -29.78 -0.15
CA LEU A 242 -3.76 -29.91 1.30
C LEU A 242 -5.12 -30.48 1.66
N GLU A 243 -5.15 -31.35 2.66
CA GLU A 243 -6.39 -31.84 3.24
C GLU A 243 -6.89 -30.90 4.34
N LYS A 244 -8.10 -31.15 4.83
CA LYS A 244 -8.59 -30.49 6.04
C LYS A 244 -7.67 -30.84 7.22
N GLY A 245 -7.14 -29.83 7.91
CA GLY A 245 -6.17 -30.07 8.97
C GLY A 245 -5.51 -28.81 9.51
N GLU A 246 -4.55 -29.00 10.41
CA GLU A 246 -3.79 -27.92 11.05
C GLU A 246 -2.31 -27.99 10.66
N TYR A 247 -1.84 -26.91 10.03
CA TYR A 247 -0.54 -26.83 9.42
C TYR A 247 0.31 -25.74 10.04
N PHE A 248 1.62 -25.96 10.07
CA PHE A 248 2.58 -24.92 10.39
C PHE A 248 2.60 -23.88 9.25
N ALA A 249 2.50 -22.59 9.61
CA ALA A 249 2.46 -21.51 8.65
C ALA A 249 3.22 -20.26 9.11
N VAL A 250 3.57 -19.42 8.13
CA VAL A 250 4.18 -18.11 8.32
C VAL A 250 3.24 -17.06 7.78
N LEU A 251 2.92 -16.06 8.58
CA LEU A 251 2.22 -14.86 8.12
C LEU A 251 3.17 -13.68 8.22
N SER A 252 3.21 -12.84 7.18
CA SER A 252 3.93 -11.57 7.22
C SER A 252 3.04 -10.42 6.79
N HIS A 253 3.27 -9.28 7.42
CA HIS A 253 2.63 -8.01 7.14
C HIS A 253 3.71 -6.95 6.92
N SER A 254 3.80 -6.43 5.70
CA SER A 254 4.77 -5.40 5.33
C SER A 254 4.29 -4.67 4.07
N GLY A 255 5.10 -3.74 3.60
CA GLY A 255 4.79 -2.92 2.44
C GLY A 255 6.04 -2.52 1.67
N SER A 256 5.93 -1.45 0.89
CA SER A 256 7.00 -0.99 -0.01
C SER A 256 8.09 -0.16 0.68
N ARG A 257 8.12 -0.17 2.02
CA ARG A 257 9.20 0.37 2.84
C ARG A 257 9.44 1.86 2.55
N GLY A 258 10.71 2.27 2.55
CA GLY A 258 11.08 3.64 2.22
C GLY A 258 10.76 4.04 0.78
N LEU A 259 10.60 3.09 -0.15
CA LEU A 259 10.27 3.38 -1.55
C LEU A 259 8.86 4.00 -1.63
N GLY A 260 7.83 3.28 -1.18
CA GLY A 260 6.45 3.79 -1.20
C GLY A 260 6.25 5.04 -0.36
N ALA A 261 6.88 5.11 0.82
CA ALA A 261 6.78 6.31 1.66
C ALA A 261 7.28 7.58 0.95
N ASN A 262 8.36 7.48 0.16
CA ASN A 262 8.90 8.63 -0.58
C ASN A 262 8.06 8.95 -1.83
N ILE A 263 7.52 7.93 -2.51
CA ILE A 263 6.55 8.08 -3.61
C ILE A 263 5.31 8.81 -3.10
N ALA A 264 4.65 8.27 -2.07
CA ALA A 264 3.45 8.84 -1.47
C ALA A 264 3.68 10.30 -1.06
N LYS A 265 4.79 10.60 -0.37
CA LYS A 265 5.14 11.97 0.03
C LYS A 265 5.26 12.91 -1.18
N HIS A 266 5.94 12.48 -2.24
CA HIS A 266 6.18 13.30 -3.42
C HIS A 266 4.88 13.64 -4.17
N TYR A 267 4.12 12.62 -4.55
CA TYR A 267 2.94 12.81 -5.38
C TYR A 267 1.76 13.39 -4.61
N THR A 268 1.68 13.15 -3.30
CA THR A 268 0.79 13.92 -2.42
C THR A 268 1.07 15.41 -2.54
N TYR A 269 2.33 15.83 -2.39
CA TYR A 269 2.69 17.24 -2.46
C TYR A 269 2.28 17.83 -3.82
N LEU A 270 2.54 17.11 -4.91
CA LEU A 270 2.13 17.53 -6.26
C LEU A 270 0.61 17.65 -6.38
N ALA A 271 -0.15 16.66 -5.91
CA ALA A 271 -1.61 16.68 -5.91
C ALA A 271 -2.14 17.91 -5.17
N THR A 272 -1.61 18.21 -3.98
CA THR A 272 -2.06 19.40 -3.21
C THR A 272 -1.80 20.73 -3.92
N LYS A 273 -0.79 20.80 -4.80
CA LYS A 273 -0.47 22.02 -5.55
C LYS A 273 -1.30 22.17 -6.82
N GLN A 274 -1.70 21.06 -7.43
CA GLN A 274 -2.40 21.04 -8.72
C GLN A 274 -3.92 20.98 -8.57
N CYS A 275 -4.39 20.42 -7.45
CA CYS A 275 -5.80 20.28 -7.13
C CYS A 275 -6.13 21.01 -5.80
N PRO A 276 -6.29 22.35 -5.83
CA PRO A 276 -6.80 23.11 -4.69
C PRO A 276 -8.24 22.70 -4.35
N LEU A 277 -8.48 22.43 -3.07
CA LEU A 277 -9.75 21.98 -2.51
C LEU A 277 -10.05 22.73 -1.20
N PRO A 278 -11.29 22.72 -0.70
CA PRO A 278 -11.60 23.26 0.62
C PRO A 278 -10.70 22.66 1.71
N LYS A 279 -10.32 23.48 2.69
CA LYS A 279 -9.27 23.13 3.67
C LYS A 279 -9.51 21.79 4.38
N ASN A 280 -10.76 21.46 4.69
CA ASN A 280 -11.12 20.20 5.36
C ASN A 280 -10.84 18.95 4.50
N VAL A 281 -10.84 19.07 3.18
CA VAL A 281 -10.65 17.97 2.22
C VAL A 281 -9.41 18.12 1.34
N GLN A 282 -8.55 19.11 1.59
CA GLN A 282 -7.33 19.35 0.79
C GLN A 282 -6.40 18.13 0.72
N HIS A 283 -6.44 17.30 1.76
CA HIS A 283 -5.68 16.07 1.85
C HIS A 283 -6.22 14.94 0.95
N LEU A 284 -7.36 15.15 0.28
CA LEU A 284 -7.94 14.28 -0.75
C LEU A 284 -7.70 14.79 -2.18
N ALA A 285 -6.76 15.74 -2.34
CA ALA A 285 -6.33 16.19 -3.67
C ALA A 285 -5.85 15.02 -4.53
N TRP A 286 -6.20 15.05 -5.82
CA TRP A 286 -5.89 14.00 -6.78
C TRP A 286 -4.95 14.47 -7.87
N LEU A 287 -4.43 13.49 -8.62
CA LEU A 287 -3.77 13.67 -9.91
C LEU A 287 -4.68 13.05 -10.97
N ASP A 288 -4.93 13.78 -12.06
CA ASP A 288 -5.70 13.27 -13.21
C ASP A 288 -4.78 12.35 -14.03
N LEU A 289 -5.25 11.14 -14.33
CA LEU A 289 -4.45 10.18 -15.09
C LEU A 289 -4.23 10.58 -16.55
N ASN A 290 -4.91 11.59 -17.08
CA ASN A 290 -4.56 12.15 -18.38
C ASN A 290 -3.31 13.06 -18.34
N THR A 291 -2.79 13.34 -17.15
CA THR A 291 -1.63 14.22 -16.96
C THR A 291 -0.35 13.43 -16.75
N HIS A 292 0.80 14.03 -17.06
CA HIS A 292 2.10 13.42 -16.86
C HIS A 292 2.34 13.06 -15.40
N ASP A 293 2.04 13.97 -14.46
CA ASP A 293 2.22 13.69 -13.02
C ASP A 293 1.28 12.56 -12.54
N GLY A 294 0.08 12.46 -13.12
CA GLY A 294 -0.85 11.35 -12.85
C GLY A 294 -0.34 10.01 -13.36
N GLN A 295 0.16 9.95 -14.60
CA GLN A 295 0.77 8.76 -15.17
C GLN A 295 2.06 8.34 -14.44
N GLU A 296 2.93 9.30 -14.12
CA GLU A 296 4.17 9.04 -13.38
C GLU A 296 3.86 8.49 -11.99
N TYR A 297 2.86 9.05 -11.28
CA TYR A 297 2.43 8.48 -10.01
C TYR A 297 1.84 7.09 -10.17
N TRP A 298 1.01 6.85 -11.19
CA TRP A 298 0.42 5.53 -11.46
C TRP A 298 1.50 4.46 -11.65
N MET A 299 2.51 4.75 -12.48
CA MET A 299 3.66 3.87 -12.71
C MET A 299 4.46 3.66 -11.41
N ALA A 300 4.79 4.73 -10.69
CA ALA A 300 5.53 4.65 -9.43
C ALA A 300 4.79 3.86 -8.34
N MET A 301 3.47 4.04 -8.23
CA MET A 301 2.61 3.30 -7.32
C MET A 301 2.62 1.81 -7.67
N ASN A 302 2.49 1.46 -8.96
CA ASN A 302 2.54 0.07 -9.41
C ASN A 302 3.88 -0.59 -9.11
N LEU A 303 4.99 0.08 -9.39
CA LEU A 303 6.32 -0.41 -9.02
C LEU A 303 6.46 -0.62 -7.51
N ALA A 304 5.94 0.30 -6.69
CA ALA A 304 5.96 0.14 -5.23
C ALA A 304 5.15 -1.09 -4.79
N GLY A 305 4.02 -1.36 -5.44
CA GLY A 305 3.24 -2.58 -5.25
C GLY A 305 4.07 -3.83 -5.54
N GLU A 306 4.69 -3.93 -6.72
CA GLU A 306 5.56 -5.05 -7.09
C GLU A 306 6.75 -5.20 -6.14
N TYR A 307 7.38 -4.09 -5.73
CA TYR A 307 8.48 -4.11 -4.76
C TYR A 307 8.05 -4.61 -3.39
N ALA A 308 6.83 -4.25 -2.93
CA ALA A 308 6.27 -4.82 -1.70
C ALA A 308 6.15 -6.35 -1.80
N LYS A 309 5.67 -6.88 -2.94
CA LYS A 309 5.63 -8.32 -3.19
C LYS A 309 7.02 -8.95 -3.07
N ALA A 310 8.00 -8.38 -3.76
CA ALA A 310 9.38 -8.87 -3.74
C ALA A 310 9.97 -8.91 -2.32
N CYS A 311 9.62 -7.95 -1.46
CA CYS A 311 10.00 -7.97 -0.05
C CYS A 311 9.41 -9.19 0.69
N HIS A 312 8.12 -9.49 0.50
CA HIS A 312 7.49 -10.65 1.11
C HIS A 312 8.08 -11.96 0.57
N ASP A 313 8.26 -12.07 -0.74
CA ASP A 313 8.85 -13.25 -1.38
C ASP A 313 10.25 -13.53 -0.80
N ASP A 314 11.08 -12.49 -0.58
CA ASP A 314 12.40 -12.66 0.05
C ASP A 314 12.30 -13.08 1.54
N ILE A 315 11.39 -12.48 2.31
CA ILE A 315 11.14 -12.84 3.73
C ILE A 315 10.77 -14.33 3.83
N HIS A 316 9.77 -14.75 3.08
CA HIS A 316 9.29 -16.13 3.11
C HIS A 316 10.31 -17.12 2.57
N ARG A 317 11.07 -16.76 1.52
CA ARG A 317 12.17 -17.58 0.99
C ARG A 317 13.26 -17.82 2.02
N ARG A 318 13.67 -16.80 2.79
CA ARG A 318 14.66 -16.94 3.86
C ARG A 318 14.16 -17.84 4.98
N ILE A 319 12.92 -17.66 5.40
CA ILE A 319 12.29 -18.48 6.45
C ILE A 319 12.14 -19.93 5.99
N ALA A 320 11.63 -20.17 4.80
CA ALA A 320 11.49 -21.51 4.21
C ALA A 320 12.85 -22.22 4.11
N LYS A 321 13.91 -21.50 3.68
CA LYS A 321 15.28 -22.02 3.65
C LYS A 321 15.79 -22.39 5.05
N ALA A 322 15.54 -21.55 6.05
CA ALA A 322 15.96 -21.79 7.44
C ALA A 322 15.22 -22.97 8.10
N ILE A 323 13.95 -23.18 7.74
CA ILE A 323 13.15 -24.36 8.16
C ILE A 323 13.59 -25.62 7.40
N GLY A 324 14.14 -25.47 6.20
CA GLY A 324 14.50 -26.60 5.34
C GLY A 324 13.29 -27.25 4.66
N LYS A 325 12.21 -26.49 4.43
CA LYS A 325 10.96 -26.98 3.82
C LYS A 325 10.48 -26.04 2.73
N ARG A 326 9.71 -26.59 1.79
CA ARG A 326 9.07 -25.82 0.72
C ARG A 326 7.68 -25.36 1.17
N VAL A 327 7.30 -24.17 0.73
CA VAL A 327 5.94 -23.66 0.86
C VAL A 327 5.04 -24.45 -0.10
N VAL A 328 3.86 -24.84 0.36
CA VAL A 328 2.85 -25.55 -0.44
C VAL A 328 1.83 -24.57 -1.01
N VAL A 329 1.36 -23.66 -0.17
CA VAL A 329 0.35 -22.65 -0.52
C VAL A 329 0.84 -21.29 -0.09
N THR A 330 0.73 -20.31 -0.98
CA THR A 330 0.92 -18.89 -0.67
C THR A 330 -0.38 -18.15 -0.91
N ILE A 331 -0.88 -17.45 0.11
CA ILE A 331 -2.06 -16.58 0.00
C ILE A 331 -1.60 -15.15 0.29
N GLU A 332 -1.89 -14.22 -0.61
CA GLU A 332 -1.49 -12.83 -0.46
C GLU A 332 -2.59 -11.85 -0.89
N ASN A 333 -2.66 -10.71 -0.21
CA ASN A 333 -3.61 -9.67 -0.55
C ASN A 333 -3.10 -8.27 -0.16
N HIS A 334 -3.30 -7.31 -1.06
CA HIS A 334 -2.99 -5.91 -0.83
C HIS A 334 -4.08 -5.24 0.02
N HIS A 335 -3.72 -4.22 0.79
CA HIS A 335 -4.73 -3.42 1.49
C HIS A 335 -4.52 -1.90 1.49
N ASN A 336 -3.46 -1.40 0.83
CA ASN A 336 -3.25 0.03 0.57
C ASN A 336 -2.82 0.24 -0.88
N PHE A 337 -3.78 0.40 -1.79
CA PHE A 337 -3.49 0.48 -3.23
C PHE A 337 -4.66 1.08 -4.03
N ALA A 338 -4.44 1.31 -5.33
CA ALA A 338 -5.50 1.65 -6.26
C ALA A 338 -5.42 0.79 -7.52
N TRP A 339 -6.58 0.43 -8.08
CA TRP A 339 -6.71 -0.43 -9.26
C TRP A 339 -7.65 0.19 -10.29
N LYS A 340 -7.45 -0.16 -11.56
CA LYS A 340 -8.43 0.09 -12.62
C LYS A 340 -9.47 -1.01 -12.60
N GLU A 341 -10.74 -0.66 -12.40
CA GLU A 341 -11.84 -1.62 -12.33
C GLU A 341 -13.10 -1.07 -13.00
N MET A 342 -13.93 -1.97 -13.52
CA MET A 342 -15.20 -1.61 -14.14
C MET A 342 -16.29 -1.50 -13.06
N ILE A 343 -16.79 -0.29 -12.84
CA ILE A 343 -17.90 -0.02 -11.91
C ILE A 343 -19.09 0.47 -12.74
N ASN A 344 -20.19 -0.28 -12.74
CA ASN A 344 -21.42 0.06 -13.49
C ASN A 344 -21.16 0.36 -14.98
N GLY A 345 -20.25 -0.38 -15.62
CA GLY A 345 -19.90 -0.19 -17.04
C GLY A 345 -18.91 0.93 -17.33
N GLN A 346 -18.37 1.61 -16.30
CA GLN A 346 -17.34 2.65 -16.44
C GLN A 346 -16.01 2.20 -15.84
N GLU A 347 -14.89 2.37 -16.56
CA GLU A 347 -13.55 2.20 -15.97
C GLU A 347 -13.32 3.28 -14.92
N CYS A 348 -13.06 2.86 -13.68
CA CYS A 348 -12.81 3.71 -12.54
C CYS A 348 -11.47 3.36 -11.88
N ILE A 349 -10.94 4.31 -11.11
CA ILE A 349 -9.81 4.08 -10.22
C ILE A 349 -10.35 3.79 -8.82
N VAL A 350 -10.25 2.53 -8.40
CA VAL A 350 -10.76 2.05 -7.11
C VAL A 350 -9.62 2.08 -6.09
N HIS A 351 -9.72 3.01 -5.15
CA HIS A 351 -8.80 3.16 -4.03
C HIS A 351 -9.27 2.28 -2.88
N ARG A 352 -8.36 1.47 -2.32
CA ARG A 352 -8.61 0.74 -1.07
C ARG A 352 -7.55 1.11 -0.05
N LYS A 353 -8.01 1.54 1.12
CA LYS A 353 -7.15 1.90 2.25
C LYS A 353 -7.56 1.15 3.50
N GLY A 354 -6.74 0.22 3.94
CA GLY A 354 -7.15 -0.79 4.90
C GLY A 354 -8.37 -1.58 4.43
N ALA A 355 -8.45 -1.87 3.14
CA ALA A 355 -9.48 -2.73 2.57
C ALA A 355 -8.82 -3.55 1.46
N THR A 356 -9.28 -4.78 1.25
CA THR A 356 -8.63 -5.71 0.33
C THR A 356 -9.56 -6.10 -0.82
N PRO A 357 -9.03 -6.33 -2.04
CA PRO A 357 -9.83 -6.91 -3.12
C PRO A 357 -10.44 -8.26 -2.70
N ALA A 358 -11.72 -8.45 -3.04
CA ALA A 358 -12.54 -9.61 -2.73
C ALA A 358 -13.46 -9.92 -3.91
N ALA A 359 -12.91 -9.88 -5.12
CA ALA A 359 -13.59 -10.37 -6.32
C ALA A 359 -13.96 -11.86 -6.13
N GLU A 360 -14.92 -12.36 -6.91
CA GLU A 360 -15.36 -13.76 -6.81
C GLU A 360 -14.16 -14.71 -6.98
N GLY A 361 -13.97 -15.61 -6.02
CA GLY A 361 -12.86 -16.57 -6.01
C GLY A 361 -11.52 -16.02 -5.55
N GLN A 362 -11.40 -14.70 -5.30
CA GLN A 362 -10.14 -14.09 -4.90
C GLN A 362 -9.75 -14.48 -3.46
N LEU A 363 -8.61 -15.13 -3.30
CA LEU A 363 -8.10 -15.51 -1.98
C LEU A 363 -7.52 -14.31 -1.21
N GLY A 364 -7.60 -14.37 0.12
CA GLY A 364 -6.98 -13.39 1.00
C GLY A 364 -6.83 -13.89 2.43
N ILE A 365 -6.13 -13.11 3.25
CA ILE A 365 -6.04 -13.31 4.70
C ILE A 365 -6.44 -12.00 5.40
N ILE A 366 -7.36 -12.12 6.37
CA ILE A 366 -7.84 -11.01 7.21
C ILE A 366 -7.33 -11.24 8.64
N PRO A 367 -6.17 -10.65 9.04
CA PRO A 367 -5.61 -10.82 10.37
C PRO A 367 -6.49 -10.22 11.48
N GLY A 368 -6.54 -10.91 12.63
CA GLY A 368 -7.12 -10.38 13.86
C GLY A 368 -6.15 -9.46 14.61
N SER A 369 -5.47 -10.02 15.60
CA SER A 369 -4.40 -9.37 16.37
C SER A 369 -3.35 -10.41 16.71
N MET A 370 -2.26 -10.03 17.39
CA MET A 370 -1.24 -11.01 17.79
C MET A 370 -1.74 -12.13 18.72
N THR A 371 -2.96 -12.03 19.28
CA THR A 371 -3.59 -13.11 20.07
C THR A 371 -4.96 -13.54 19.55
N ALA A 372 -5.46 -12.95 18.47
CA ALA A 372 -6.75 -13.29 17.88
C ALA A 372 -6.52 -13.91 16.49
N PRO A 373 -7.35 -14.87 16.08
CA PRO A 373 -7.15 -15.55 14.81
C PRO A 373 -7.28 -14.57 13.63
N GLY A 374 -6.49 -14.80 12.59
CA GLY A 374 -6.78 -14.34 11.24
C GLY A 374 -7.67 -15.33 10.49
N TYR A 375 -8.32 -14.87 9.44
CA TYR A 375 -9.23 -15.67 8.62
C TYR A 375 -8.70 -15.79 7.21
N ILE A 376 -8.54 -17.03 6.73
CA ILE A 376 -8.27 -17.34 5.33
C ILE A 376 -9.60 -17.27 4.61
N VAL A 377 -9.68 -16.42 3.59
CA VAL A 377 -10.95 -16.06 2.96
C VAL A 377 -10.90 -16.17 1.45
N LYS A 378 -12.08 -16.31 0.85
CA LYS A 378 -12.33 -16.24 -0.59
C LYS A 378 -13.41 -15.19 -0.86
N GLY A 379 -13.15 -14.26 -1.76
CA GLY A 379 -14.07 -13.19 -2.12
C GLY A 379 -15.34 -13.71 -2.80
N LYS A 380 -16.48 -13.07 -2.50
CA LYS A 380 -17.79 -13.36 -3.09
C LYS A 380 -18.15 -12.43 -4.26
N GLY A 381 -17.30 -11.46 -4.61
CA GLY A 381 -17.57 -10.54 -5.72
C GLY A 381 -18.75 -9.59 -5.46
N ASN A 382 -18.92 -9.13 -4.22
CA ASN A 382 -20.03 -8.26 -3.86
C ASN A 382 -19.87 -6.87 -4.50
N ALA A 383 -20.73 -6.53 -5.47
CA ALA A 383 -20.68 -5.26 -6.18
C ALA A 383 -20.91 -4.04 -5.26
N ALA A 384 -21.72 -4.18 -4.20
CA ALA A 384 -22.02 -3.09 -3.28
C ALA A 384 -20.80 -2.72 -2.40
N SER A 385 -19.83 -3.62 -2.24
CA SER A 385 -18.54 -3.35 -1.61
C SER A 385 -17.45 -2.96 -2.61
N LEU A 386 -17.80 -2.80 -3.90
CA LEU A 386 -16.83 -2.64 -4.99
C LEU A 386 -15.82 -3.80 -4.99
N ASN A 387 -16.32 -5.02 -4.85
CA ASN A 387 -15.54 -6.25 -4.77
C ASN A 387 -14.42 -6.14 -3.73
N SER A 388 -14.76 -5.67 -2.53
CA SER A 388 -13.81 -5.45 -1.44
C SER A 388 -14.27 -6.07 -0.13
N ALA A 389 -13.31 -6.33 0.76
CA ALA A 389 -13.53 -6.81 2.13
C ALA A 389 -12.61 -6.06 3.13
N SER A 390 -12.82 -6.28 4.43
CA SER A 390 -11.93 -5.81 5.48
C SER A 390 -10.50 -6.32 5.30
N HIS A 391 -9.52 -5.56 5.79
CA HIS A 391 -8.11 -5.97 5.76
C HIS A 391 -7.64 -6.57 7.09
N GLY A 392 -8.40 -6.42 8.17
CA GLY A 392 -8.06 -6.96 9.48
C GLY A 392 -9.15 -6.66 10.51
N ALA A 393 -8.81 -6.69 11.80
CA ALA A 393 -9.76 -6.33 12.87
C ALA A 393 -10.08 -4.83 12.94
N GLY A 394 -9.16 -3.97 12.49
CA GLY A 394 -9.26 -2.53 12.68
C GLY A 394 -9.00 -2.09 14.12
N ARG A 395 -8.60 -0.83 14.31
CA ARG A 395 -8.24 -0.32 15.63
C ARG A 395 -9.47 0.15 16.39
N LEU A 396 -9.55 -0.23 17.65
CA LEU A 396 -10.50 0.33 18.62
C LEU A 396 -9.92 1.57 19.31
N PHE A 397 -8.59 1.59 19.53
CA PHE A 397 -7.90 2.70 20.20
C PHE A 397 -6.81 3.30 19.32
N SER A 398 -6.68 4.64 19.37
CA SER A 398 -5.55 5.34 18.76
C SER A 398 -4.24 4.90 19.42
N ARG A 399 -3.11 5.01 18.71
CA ARG A 399 -1.79 4.66 19.26
C ARG A 399 -1.46 5.44 20.53
N ALA A 400 -1.78 6.74 20.55
CA ALA A 400 -1.60 7.59 21.73
C ALA A 400 -2.49 7.14 22.91
N LYS A 401 -3.73 6.74 22.63
CA LYS A 401 -4.63 6.22 23.66
C LYS A 401 -4.14 4.89 24.23
N CYS A 402 -3.61 4.00 23.41
CA CYS A 402 -3.02 2.73 23.87
C CYS A 402 -1.88 2.97 24.87
N LYS A 403 -0.95 3.89 24.55
CA LYS A 403 0.20 4.23 25.41
C LYS A 403 -0.19 4.79 26.79
N SER A 404 -1.37 5.38 26.90
CA SER A 404 -1.91 5.91 28.17
C SER A 404 -2.89 4.96 28.88
N THR A 405 -3.31 3.88 28.23
CA THR A 405 -4.35 2.98 28.74
C THR A 405 -3.79 1.62 29.14
N PHE A 406 -2.82 1.09 28.40
CA PHE A 406 -2.32 -0.28 28.58
C PHE A 406 -0.92 -0.29 29.18
N THR A 407 -0.66 -1.32 29.99
CA THR A 407 0.66 -1.59 30.56
C THR A 407 1.31 -2.81 29.93
N GLN A 408 2.65 -2.86 29.96
CA GLN A 408 3.40 -4.04 29.51
C GLN A 408 3.06 -5.31 30.30
N SER A 409 2.69 -5.17 31.58
CA SER A 409 2.30 -6.31 32.42
C SER A 409 0.97 -6.93 31.95
N GLU A 410 -0.01 -6.10 31.61
CA GLU A 410 -1.29 -6.56 31.06
C GLU A 410 -1.11 -7.26 29.71
N ILE A 411 -0.30 -6.67 28.82
CA ILE A 411 0.02 -7.28 27.51
C ILE A 411 0.65 -8.67 27.70
N LYS A 412 1.64 -8.79 28.60
CA LYS A 412 2.27 -10.09 28.91
C LYS A 412 1.29 -11.12 29.47
N LYS A 413 0.33 -10.70 30.30
CA LYS A 413 -0.73 -11.60 30.82
C LYS A 413 -1.61 -12.12 29.68
N VAL A 414 -2.03 -11.24 28.76
CA VAL A 414 -2.86 -11.62 27.60
C VAL A 414 -2.10 -12.53 26.65
N LEU A 415 -0.84 -12.23 26.35
CA LEU A 415 0.03 -13.08 25.54
C LEU A 415 0.20 -14.48 26.15
N LYS A 416 0.49 -14.55 27.45
CA LYS A 416 0.62 -15.83 28.17
C LYS A 416 -0.68 -16.63 28.17
N ALA A 417 -1.82 -15.97 28.37
CA ALA A 417 -3.13 -16.63 28.37
C ALA A 417 -3.50 -17.23 27.00
N ASN A 418 -2.93 -16.70 25.91
CA ASN A 418 -3.16 -17.19 24.54
C ASN A 418 -1.99 -18.04 23.99
N ASP A 419 -0.99 -18.34 24.81
CA ASP A 419 0.19 -19.11 24.40
C ASP A 419 0.89 -18.48 23.18
N VAL A 420 1.14 -17.16 23.27
CA VAL A 420 1.83 -16.37 22.24
C VAL A 420 3.12 -15.78 22.79
N THR A 421 4.22 -16.02 22.08
CA THR A 421 5.50 -15.35 22.32
C THR A 421 5.64 -14.11 21.44
N LEU A 422 5.90 -12.95 22.05
CA LEU A 422 6.17 -11.70 21.33
C LEU A 422 7.65 -11.33 21.40
N ILE A 423 8.26 -11.10 20.24
CA ILE A 423 9.63 -10.59 20.07
C ILE A 423 9.56 -9.14 19.57
N GLY A 424 9.97 -8.19 20.41
CA GLY A 424 9.80 -6.76 20.14
C GLY A 424 8.38 -6.31 20.49
N GLY A 425 7.80 -5.45 19.66
CA GLY A 425 6.42 -4.99 19.81
C GLY A 425 6.28 -3.82 20.78
N ASN A 426 5.44 -2.86 20.37
CA ASN A 426 5.13 -1.67 21.15
C ASN A 426 3.76 -1.78 21.80
N ILE A 427 3.55 -1.00 22.89
CA ILE A 427 2.26 -0.93 23.61
C ILE A 427 1.12 -0.47 22.68
N ASP A 428 1.43 0.31 21.65
CA ASP A 428 0.42 0.77 20.70
C ASP A 428 -0.06 -0.30 19.72
N GLU A 429 0.54 -1.48 19.70
CA GLU A 429 0.07 -2.65 18.95
C GLU A 429 -0.45 -3.76 19.87
N ALA A 430 -0.74 -3.44 21.14
CA ALA A 430 -1.31 -4.37 22.10
C ALA A 430 -2.58 -5.07 21.58
N PRO A 431 -2.82 -6.36 21.89
CA PRO A 431 -3.98 -7.09 21.36
C PRO A 431 -5.35 -6.42 21.59
N MET A 432 -5.51 -5.76 22.74
CA MET A 432 -6.71 -5.02 23.17
C MET A 432 -6.90 -3.68 22.42
N ALA A 433 -5.93 -3.28 21.59
CA ALA A 433 -6.02 -2.08 20.75
C ALA A 433 -6.97 -2.25 19.56
N TYR A 434 -7.38 -3.48 19.27
CA TYR A 434 -8.11 -3.89 18.07
C TYR A 434 -9.57 -4.24 18.38
N LYS A 435 -10.44 -4.11 17.37
CA LYS A 435 -11.83 -4.57 17.49
C LYS A 435 -11.88 -6.10 17.59
N ASP A 436 -13.05 -6.62 17.97
CA ASP A 436 -13.30 -8.05 17.93
C ASP A 436 -13.40 -8.53 16.47
N ILE A 437 -12.41 -9.31 16.04
CA ILE A 437 -12.33 -9.84 14.68
C ILE A 437 -13.54 -10.71 14.34
N THR A 438 -14.14 -11.40 15.31
CA THR A 438 -15.29 -12.27 15.06
C THR A 438 -16.52 -11.47 14.63
N LYS A 439 -16.74 -10.30 15.25
CA LYS A 439 -17.78 -9.35 14.86
C LYS A 439 -17.51 -8.73 13.49
N VAL A 440 -16.25 -8.37 13.21
CA VAL A 440 -15.84 -7.87 11.89
C VAL A 440 -16.19 -8.88 10.81
N MET A 441 -15.82 -10.16 11.00
CA MET A 441 -16.13 -11.25 10.08
C MET A 441 -17.64 -11.48 9.92
N ALA A 442 -18.40 -11.47 11.02
CA ALA A 442 -19.86 -11.62 10.96
C ALA A 442 -20.52 -10.51 10.14
N ASN A 443 -20.04 -9.27 10.26
CA ASN A 443 -20.55 -8.11 9.52
C ASN A 443 -20.14 -8.06 8.05
N GLN A 444 -19.35 -9.02 7.55
CA GLN A 444 -18.97 -9.13 6.14
C GLN A 444 -19.19 -10.54 5.57
N ALA A 445 -20.12 -11.31 6.15
CA ALA A 445 -20.46 -12.64 5.64
C ALA A 445 -20.90 -12.63 4.17
N ASP A 446 -21.45 -11.51 3.68
CA ASP A 446 -21.84 -11.34 2.26
C ASP A 446 -20.69 -10.92 1.34
N LEU A 447 -19.50 -10.61 1.90
CA LEU A 447 -18.33 -10.16 1.14
C LEU A 447 -17.34 -11.30 0.90
N VAL A 448 -17.21 -12.21 1.87
CA VAL A 448 -16.23 -13.30 1.85
C VAL A 448 -16.79 -14.62 2.38
N GLU A 449 -16.26 -15.71 1.87
CA GLU A 449 -16.36 -17.05 2.44
C GLU A 449 -15.11 -17.34 3.28
N VAL A 450 -15.28 -17.98 4.45
CA VAL A 450 -14.16 -18.41 5.29
C VAL A 450 -13.74 -19.83 4.89
N LEU A 451 -12.47 -19.99 4.53
CA LEU A 451 -11.86 -21.28 4.17
C LEU A 451 -11.10 -21.92 5.35
N GLY A 452 -10.69 -21.10 6.31
CA GLY A 452 -9.90 -21.52 7.46
C GLY A 452 -9.46 -20.35 8.32
N THR A 453 -8.58 -20.63 9.29
CA THR A 453 -8.06 -19.64 10.24
C THR A 453 -6.55 -19.73 10.37
N PHE A 454 -5.91 -18.62 10.73
CA PHE A 454 -4.51 -18.57 11.14
C PHE A 454 -4.42 -18.12 12.59
N THR A 455 -3.84 -18.94 13.47
CA THR A 455 -3.65 -18.61 14.89
C THR A 455 -2.17 -18.31 15.18
N PRO A 456 -1.82 -17.08 15.57
CA PRO A 456 -0.43 -16.72 15.89
C PRO A 456 0.12 -17.51 17.07
N LYS A 457 1.43 -17.81 17.05
CA LYS A 457 2.16 -18.47 18.15
C LYS A 457 3.46 -17.77 18.52
N ILE A 458 4.23 -17.32 17.53
CA ILE A 458 5.45 -16.55 17.75
C ILE A 458 5.41 -15.34 16.83
N VAL A 459 5.32 -14.16 17.40
CA VAL A 459 5.15 -12.90 16.67
C VAL A 459 6.42 -12.07 16.81
N ARG A 460 6.98 -11.60 15.69
CA ARG A 460 8.07 -10.63 15.69
C ARG A 460 7.61 -9.32 15.08
N MET A 461 7.89 -8.24 15.80
CA MET A 461 7.62 -6.85 15.39
C MET A 461 8.84 -5.96 15.63
N ASP A 462 8.77 -4.72 15.15
CA ASP A 462 9.71 -3.67 15.52
C ASP A 462 9.60 -3.31 17.00
N ARG A 463 10.67 -2.74 17.55
CA ARG A 463 10.79 -2.44 18.99
C ARG A 463 10.19 -1.11 19.39
#